data_AF-A0A6S6U9W6-F1
#
_entry.id   AF-A0A6S6U9W6-F1
#
_cell.length_a   1.000
_cell.length_b   1.000
_cell.length_c   1.000
_cell.angle_alpha   90.00
_cell.angle_beta   90.00
_cell.angle_gamma   90.00
#
_symmetry.space_group_name_H-M   'P 1'
#
loop_
_entity.id
_entity.type
_entity.pdbx_description
1 polymer ?
#
loop_
_entity_poly.entity_id
_entity_poly.type
_entity_poly.pdbx_seq_one_letter_code
_entity_poly.pdbx_strand_id
1 'polypeptide(L)'
;MGRGKTWLMDMFFESVASADKKRYHFHHFMEMLHKAIKQHPDQEDPLQAIAEVFAKDAQLLCLDELHLTEIANARLLLPTLDHLMRCGVVLVSTSNRHPDELYQGTLKREMFVPYTDYMQERMQIMHLDSETDYRRVQAEREYG
;
A
#
# COMPACT_ATOMS: atom_id res chain seq x y z
N MET A 1 8.19 5.59 12.11
CA MET A 1 9.65 5.40 12.29
C MET A 1 10.34 5.61 10.94
N GLY A 2 11.24 6.59 10.81
CA GLY A 2 11.93 6.89 9.54
C GLY A 2 13.21 6.08 9.39
N ARG A 3 13.16 4.93 8.70
CA ARG A 3 14.33 4.07 8.42
C ARG A 3 14.71 4.09 6.94
N GLY A 4 14.56 5.24 6.26
CA GLY A 4 14.87 5.37 4.83
C GLY A 4 13.85 4.78 3.85
N LYS A 5 12.81 4.07 4.32
CA LYS A 5 11.75 3.51 3.45
C LYS A 5 10.98 4.58 2.67
N THR A 6 10.62 5.68 3.32
CA THR A 6 9.98 6.83 2.66
C THR A 6 10.88 7.42 1.58
N TRP A 7 12.16 7.61 1.89
CA TRP A 7 13.14 8.12 0.92
C TRP A 7 13.38 7.16 -0.26
N LEU A 8 13.45 5.85 0.01
CA LEU A 8 13.54 4.84 -1.05
C LEU A 8 12.28 4.84 -1.93
N MET A 9 11.10 5.00 -1.32
CA MET A 9 9.85 5.18 -2.04
C MET A 9 9.83 6.48 -2.85
N ASP A 10 10.38 7.59 -2.32
CA ASP A 10 10.53 8.86 -3.05
C ASP A 10 11.38 8.63 -4.31
N MET A 11 12.58 8.08 -4.16
CA MET A 11 13.48 7.81 -5.29
C MET A 11 12.86 6.85 -6.31
N PHE A 12 12.26 5.75 -5.83
CA PHE A 12 11.58 4.81 -6.71
C PHE A 12 10.47 5.52 -7.50
N PHE A 13 9.59 6.23 -6.79
CA PHE A 13 8.47 6.92 -7.41
C PHE A 13 8.94 7.94 -8.43
N GLU A 14 9.96 8.76 -8.12
CA GLU A 14 10.53 9.75 -9.03
C GLU A 14 11.19 9.11 -10.25
N SER A 15 11.90 7.99 -10.08
CA SER A 15 12.63 7.30 -11.15
C SER A 15 11.73 6.67 -12.22
N VAL A 16 10.48 6.32 -11.87
CA VAL A 16 9.53 5.72 -12.82
C VAL A 16 9.06 6.78 -13.82
N ALA A 17 9.47 6.63 -15.08
CA ALA A 17 9.04 7.49 -16.19
C ALA A 17 7.62 7.12 -16.67
N SER A 18 6.62 7.29 -15.80
CA SER A 18 5.19 7.16 -16.14
C SER A 18 4.43 8.35 -15.60
N ALA A 19 3.46 8.84 -16.37
CA ALA A 19 2.49 9.83 -15.92
C ALA A 19 1.39 9.20 -15.04
N ASP A 20 1.14 7.91 -15.21
CA ASP A 20 0.05 7.17 -14.58
C ASP A 20 0.54 6.47 -13.30
N LYS A 21 1.26 7.22 -12.46
CA LYS A 21 1.71 6.78 -11.13
C LYS A 21 1.05 7.62 -10.05
N LYS A 22 0.51 6.96 -9.04
CA LYS A 22 -0.08 7.60 -7.86
C LYS A 22 0.61 7.13 -6.61
N ARG A 23 0.74 8.04 -5.64
CA ARG A 23 1.25 7.72 -4.31
C ARG A 23 0.32 8.27 -3.25
N TYR A 24 0.04 7.45 -2.25
CA TYR A 24 -0.77 7.83 -1.11
C TYR A 24 -0.13 7.34 0.19
N HIS A 25 -0.23 8.14 1.25
CA HIS A 25 -0.14 7.59 2.60
C HIS A 25 -1.32 6.65 2.85
N PHE A 26 -1.08 5.54 3.55
CA PHE A 26 -2.07 4.50 3.78
C PHE A 26 -3.42 5.03 4.29
N HIS A 27 -3.42 5.93 5.29
CA HIS A 27 -4.66 6.49 5.84
C HIS A 27 -5.48 7.27 4.81
N HIS A 28 -4.83 8.12 4.01
CA HIS A 28 -5.51 8.87 2.95
C HIS A 28 -6.11 7.94 1.90
N PHE A 29 -5.40 6.87 1.54
CA PHE A 29 -5.93 5.87 0.62
C PHE A 29 -7.19 5.19 1.19
N MET A 30 -7.17 4.79 2.46
CA MET A 30 -8.34 4.18 3.10
C MET A 30 -9.53 5.13 3.18
N GLU A 31 -9.31 6.42 3.45
CA GLU A 31 -10.37 7.42 3.42
C GLU A 31 -10.99 7.57 2.03
N MET A 32 -10.16 7.61 0.99
CA MET A 32 -10.62 7.64 -0.40
C MET A 32 -11.42 6.39 -0.75
N LEU A 33 -10.92 5.21 -0.38
CA LEU A 33 -11.59 3.94 -0.63
C LEU A 33 -12.96 3.87 0.06
N HIS A 34 -13.04 4.28 1.33
CA HIS A 34 -14.31 4.33 2.06
C HIS A 34 -15.32 5.30 1.43
N LYS A 35 -14.85 6.45 0.94
CA LYS A 35 -15.71 7.41 0.22
C LYS A 35 -16.21 6.81 -1.09
N ALA A 36 -15.33 6.15 -1.86
CA ALA A 36 -15.69 5.51 -3.11
C ALA A 36 -16.74 4.40 -2.91
N ILE A 37 -16.57 3.54 -1.91
CA ILE A 37 -17.55 2.49 -1.59
C ILE A 37 -18.94 3.08 -1.29
N LYS A 38 -19.01 4.18 -0.55
CA LYS A 38 -20.28 4.86 -0.25
C LYS A 38 -20.97 5.46 -1.49
N GLN A 39 -20.22 5.72 -2.55
CA GLN A 39 -20.75 6.27 -3.81
C GLN A 39 -21.23 5.18 -4.78
N HIS A 40 -20.93 3.90 -4.49
CA HIS A 40 -21.33 2.76 -5.31
C HIS A 40 -22.15 1.72 -4.50
N PRO A 41 -23.26 2.12 -3.83
CA PRO A 41 -24.02 1.21 -2.96
C PRO A 41 -24.73 0.07 -3.71
N ASP A 42 -25.03 0.27 -5.00
CA ASP A 42 -25.85 -0.65 -5.81
C ASP A 42 -25.02 -1.58 -6.71
N GLN A 43 -23.70 -1.66 -6.50
CA GLN A 43 -22.83 -2.58 -7.24
C GLN A 43 -22.79 -3.94 -6.56
N GLU A 44 -22.87 -5.01 -7.35
CA GLU A 44 -22.75 -6.39 -6.84
C GLU A 44 -21.34 -6.64 -6.25
N ASP A 45 -20.31 -6.08 -6.90
CA ASP A 45 -18.95 -5.99 -6.38
C ASP A 45 -18.45 -4.53 -6.48
N PRO A 46 -18.65 -3.71 -5.44
CA PRO A 46 -18.21 -2.33 -5.45
C PRO A 46 -16.69 -2.21 -5.48
N LEU A 47 -15.94 -3.21 -4.99
CA LEU A 47 -14.47 -3.14 -4.94
C LEU A 47 -13.86 -3.35 -6.32
N GLN A 48 -14.41 -4.28 -7.12
CA GLN A 48 -14.03 -4.44 -8.52
C GLN A 48 -14.31 -3.15 -9.32
N ALA A 49 -15.51 -2.57 -9.18
CA ALA A 49 -15.86 -1.34 -9.88
C ALA A 49 -14.91 -0.17 -9.52
N ILE A 50 -14.57 -0.03 -8.24
CA ILE A 50 -13.60 0.97 -7.78
C ILE A 50 -12.21 0.68 -8.34
N ALA A 51 -11.76 -0.58 -8.34
CA ALA A 51 -10.45 -0.95 -8.88
C ALA A 51 -10.34 -0.62 -10.38
N GLU A 52 -11.40 -0.86 -11.16
CA GLU A 52 -11.45 -0.51 -12.58
C GLU A 52 -11.37 1.00 -12.83
N VAL A 53 -11.97 1.82 -11.94
CA VAL A 53 -11.84 3.28 -12.00
C VAL A 53 -10.40 3.68 -11.68
N PHE A 54 -9.82 3.16 -10.60
CA PHE A 54 -8.44 3.47 -10.21
C PHE A 54 -7.42 3.04 -11.26
N ALA A 55 -7.63 1.89 -11.91
CA ALA A 55 -6.74 1.36 -12.93
C ALA A 55 -6.69 2.23 -14.20
N LYS A 56 -7.73 3.04 -14.46
CA LYS A 56 -7.71 4.04 -15.57
C LYS A 56 -6.80 5.23 -15.26
N ASP A 57 -6.65 5.56 -13.98
CA ASP A 57 -5.92 6.75 -13.52
C ASP A 57 -4.52 6.42 -12.96
N ALA A 58 -4.22 5.14 -12.71
CA ALA A 58 -2.98 4.69 -12.10
C ALA A 58 -2.59 3.28 -12.58
N GLN A 59 -1.51 3.19 -13.35
CA GLN A 59 -0.84 1.92 -13.67
C GLN A 59 0.17 1.51 -12.59
N LEU A 60 0.67 2.48 -11.81
CA LEU A 60 1.49 2.27 -10.63
C LEU A 60 0.84 2.92 -9.42
N LEU A 61 0.60 2.14 -8.37
CA LEU A 61 0.10 2.63 -7.09
C LEU A 61 1.13 2.37 -5.99
N CYS A 62 1.63 3.45 -5.41
CA CYS A 62 2.55 3.44 -4.28
C CYS A 62 1.80 3.74 -2.97
N LEU A 63 1.78 2.78 -2.04
CA LEU A 63 1.17 2.95 -0.72
C LEU A 63 2.25 3.06 0.36
N ASP A 64 2.38 4.26 0.94
CA ASP A 64 3.36 4.54 1.97
C ASP A 64 2.81 4.26 3.38
N GLU A 65 3.66 3.73 4.25
CA GLU A 65 3.38 3.47 5.67
C GLU A 65 2.17 2.54 5.91
N LEU A 66 2.06 1.45 5.14
CA LEU A 66 1.00 0.47 5.28
C LEU A 66 1.03 -0.20 6.65
N HIS A 67 -0.08 -0.10 7.39
CA HIS A 67 -0.29 -0.76 8.67
C HIS A 67 -1.78 -0.96 8.94
N LEU A 68 -2.19 -2.12 9.46
CA LEU A 68 -3.59 -2.45 9.69
C LEU A 68 -3.85 -2.69 11.18
N THR A 69 -4.67 -1.83 11.78
CA THR A 69 -5.14 -2.00 13.17
C THR A 69 -6.60 -2.45 13.20
N GLU A 70 -7.42 -1.93 12.29
CA GLU A 70 -8.86 -2.17 12.24
C GLU A 70 -9.24 -3.31 11.29
N ILE A 71 -10.09 -4.22 11.77
CA ILE A 71 -10.58 -5.35 10.96
C ILE A 71 -11.40 -4.89 9.75
N ALA A 72 -12.12 -3.78 9.88
CA ALA A 72 -12.90 -3.22 8.78
C ALA A 72 -12.00 -2.78 7.61
N ASN A 73 -10.90 -2.09 7.92
CA ASN A 73 -9.93 -1.64 6.92
C ASN A 73 -9.24 -2.83 6.24
N ALA A 74 -8.87 -3.85 7.02
CA ALA A 74 -8.26 -5.08 6.53
C ALA A 74 -9.14 -5.79 5.50
N ARG A 75 -10.45 -5.93 5.80
CA ARG A 75 -11.43 -6.59 4.94
C ARG A 75 -11.69 -5.86 3.62
N LEU A 76 -11.42 -4.55 3.58
CA LEU A 76 -11.59 -3.74 2.38
C LEU A 76 -10.30 -3.68 1.57
N LEU A 77 -9.17 -3.42 2.24
CA LEU A 77 -7.89 -3.21 1.57
C LEU A 77 -7.49 -4.42 0.74
N LEU A 78 -7.47 -5.62 1.32
CA LEU A 78 -6.85 -6.78 0.68
C LEU A 78 -7.57 -7.19 -0.61
N PRO A 79 -8.92 -7.31 -0.64
CA PRO A 79 -9.61 -7.55 -1.90
C PRO A 79 -9.42 -6.41 -2.89
N THR A 80 -9.44 -5.14 -2.45
CA THR A 80 -9.19 -4.00 -3.35
C THR A 80 -7.81 -4.07 -4.01
N LEU A 81 -6.76 -4.39 -3.25
CA LEU A 81 -5.41 -4.56 -3.82
C LEU A 81 -5.36 -5.71 -4.82
N ASP A 82 -6.06 -6.81 -4.55
CA ASP A 82 -6.18 -7.93 -5.49
C ASP A 82 -6.88 -7.52 -6.80
N HIS A 83 -8.03 -6.86 -6.71
CA HIS A 83 -8.74 -6.36 -7.90
C HIS A 83 -7.87 -5.39 -8.71
N LEU A 84 -7.15 -4.47 -8.03
CA LEU A 84 -6.21 -3.56 -8.69
C LEU A 84 -5.13 -4.32 -9.46
N MET A 85 -4.51 -5.33 -8.84
CA MET A 85 -3.50 -6.17 -9.52
C MET A 85 -4.08 -6.91 -10.73
N ARG A 86 -5.31 -7.43 -10.62
CA ARG A 86 -6.00 -8.10 -11.74
C ARG A 86 -6.35 -7.13 -12.87
N CYS A 87 -6.59 -5.86 -12.56
CA CYS A 87 -6.74 -4.79 -13.53
C CYS A 87 -5.40 -4.30 -14.13
N GLY A 88 -4.28 -4.91 -13.77
CA GLY A 88 -2.95 -4.59 -14.31
C GLY A 88 -2.20 -3.49 -13.56
N VAL A 89 -2.69 -3.07 -12.39
CA VAL A 89 -2.01 -2.06 -11.56
C VAL A 89 -0.84 -2.70 -10.83
N VAL A 90 0.35 -2.12 -10.99
CA VAL A 90 1.53 -2.48 -10.22
C VAL A 90 1.44 -1.84 -8.83
N LEU A 91 1.56 -2.65 -7.78
CA LEU A 91 1.53 -2.20 -6.40
C LEU A 91 2.93 -2.16 -5.82
N VAL A 92 3.30 -1.04 -5.19
CA VAL A 92 4.51 -0.92 -4.36
C VAL A 92 4.10 -0.36 -3.01
N SER A 93 4.53 -0.97 -1.92
CA SER A 93 4.20 -0.47 -0.59
C SER A 93 5.40 -0.48 0.34
N THR A 94 5.38 0.44 1.31
CA THR A 94 6.31 0.41 2.44
C THR A 94 5.55 0.01 3.70
N SER A 95 6.19 -0.78 4.55
CA SER A 95 5.74 -1.00 5.92
C SER A 95 6.92 -1.14 6.86
N ASN A 96 6.68 -0.81 8.12
CA ASN A 96 7.60 -1.08 9.24
C ASN A 96 7.38 -2.48 9.83
N ARG A 97 6.49 -3.28 9.25
CA ARG A 97 6.13 -4.62 9.71
C ARG A 97 6.31 -5.63 8.58
N HIS A 98 6.61 -6.86 8.94
CA HIS A 98 6.55 -7.98 8.00
C HIS A 98 5.10 -8.17 7.52
N PRO A 99 4.85 -8.66 6.28
CA PRO A 99 3.51 -9.03 5.82
C PRO A 99 2.68 -9.82 6.85
N ASP A 100 3.26 -10.81 7.52
CA ASP A 100 2.61 -11.62 8.58
C ASP A 100 2.19 -10.81 9.83
N GLU A 101 2.74 -9.61 10.00
CA GLU A 101 2.51 -8.71 11.12
C GLU A 101 1.76 -7.44 10.71
N LEU A 102 1.31 -7.34 9.45
CA LEU A 102 0.60 -6.15 8.96
C LEU A 102 -0.69 -5.90 9.73
N TYR A 103 -1.42 -6.96 10.09
CA TYR A 103 -2.60 -6.88 10.95
C TYR A 103 -2.23 -7.05 12.42
N GLN A 104 -2.50 -6.01 13.20
CA GLN A 104 -2.22 -5.97 14.63
C GLN A 104 -3.46 -6.01 15.50
N GLY A 105 -4.65 -6.11 14.91
CA GLY A 105 -5.86 -6.24 15.69
C GLY A 105 -5.94 -7.60 16.40
N THR A 106 -6.64 -7.62 17.53
CA THR A 106 -6.76 -8.81 18.39
C THR A 106 -7.93 -9.71 17.99
N LEU A 107 -8.79 -9.27 17.07
CA LEU A 107 -10.00 -9.97 16.64
C LEU A 107 -9.79 -10.68 15.30
N LYS A 108 -10.17 -11.96 15.22
CA LYS A 108 -10.20 -12.74 13.96
C LYS A 108 -8.88 -12.70 13.17
N ARG A 109 -7.74 -12.69 13.87
CA ARG A 109 -6.40 -12.64 13.26
C ARG A 109 -6.16 -13.83 12.34
N GLU A 110 -6.69 -15.00 12.70
CA GLU A 110 -6.65 -16.22 11.90
C GLU A 110 -7.29 -16.06 10.52
N MET A 111 -8.30 -15.18 10.37
CA MET A 111 -8.91 -14.92 9.07
C MET A 111 -8.03 -14.04 8.17
N PHE A 112 -6.98 -13.43 8.71
CA PHE A 112 -6.06 -12.58 7.97
C PHE A 112 -4.91 -13.39 7.34
N VAL A 113 -4.59 -14.56 7.90
CA VAL A 113 -3.51 -15.44 7.43
C VAL A 113 -3.63 -15.80 5.94
N PRO A 114 -4.80 -16.23 5.42
CA PRO A 114 -4.92 -16.54 4.00
C PRO A 114 -4.62 -15.34 3.08
N TYR A 115 -4.88 -14.12 3.57
CA TYR A 115 -4.61 -12.91 2.80
C TYR A 115 -3.14 -12.48 2.85
N THR A 116 -2.46 -12.67 3.99
CA THR A 116 -1.02 -12.45 4.04
C THR A 116 -0.30 -13.45 3.18
N ASP A 117 -0.72 -14.72 3.17
CA ASP A 117 -0.16 -15.75 2.29
C ASP A 117 -0.35 -15.35 0.82
N TYR A 118 -1.57 -14.95 0.46
CA TYR A 118 -1.89 -14.48 -0.89
C TYR A 118 -1.05 -13.27 -1.32
N MET A 119 -0.86 -12.28 -0.44
CA MET A 119 0.01 -11.14 -0.74
C MET A 119 1.47 -11.59 -0.94
N GLN A 120 1.97 -12.51 -0.12
CA GLN A 120 3.35 -13.01 -0.22
C GLN A 120 3.58 -13.83 -1.50
N GLU A 121 2.56 -14.54 -1.98
CA GLU A 121 2.63 -15.26 -3.26
C GLU A 121 2.70 -14.31 -4.47
N ARG A 122 2.07 -13.13 -4.38
CA ARG A 122 1.95 -12.19 -5.51
C ARG A 122 2.87 -10.97 -5.44
N MET A 123 3.45 -10.69 -4.28
CA MET A 123 4.31 -9.54 -4.06
C MET A 123 5.72 -9.97 -3.72
N GLN A 124 6.70 -9.27 -4.27
CA GLN A 124 8.09 -9.44 -3.87
C GLN A 124 8.34 -8.69 -2.56
N ILE A 125 8.64 -9.42 -1.48
CA ILE A 125 8.98 -8.84 -0.19
C ILE A 125 10.45 -8.43 -0.20
N MET A 126 10.71 -7.15 0.06
CA MET A 126 12.07 -6.62 0.21
C MET A 126 12.31 -6.13 1.63
N HIS A 127 13.25 -6.77 2.32
CA HIS A 127 13.70 -6.33 3.63
C HIS A 127 14.76 -5.24 3.47
N LEU A 128 14.47 -4.05 3.97
CA LEU A 128 15.44 -2.97 4.08
C LEU A 128 16.06 -3.02 5.48
N ASP A 129 17.08 -3.87 5.63
CA ASP A 129 17.98 -3.82 6.79
C ASP A 129 19.05 -2.78 6.50
N SER A 130 19.01 -1.67 7.23
CA SER A 130 20.05 -0.65 7.15
C SER A 130 20.82 -0.59 8.47
N GLU A 131 22.07 -1.02 8.48
CA GLU A 131 23.06 -0.61 9.51
C GLU A 131 23.32 0.90 9.44
N THR A 132 23.02 1.52 8.30
CA THR A 132 23.22 2.95 8.03
C THR A 132 21.90 3.71 8.16
N ASP A 133 21.79 4.57 9.17
CA ASP A 133 20.65 5.47 9.33
C ASP A 133 20.69 6.59 8.27
N TYR A 134 19.99 6.38 7.15
CA TYR A 134 19.94 7.30 6.01
C TYR A 134 19.32 8.68 6.33
N ARG A 135 18.75 8.91 7.53
CA ARG A 135 18.38 10.26 7.97
C ARG A 135 19.59 11.20 7.99
N ARG A 136 20.79 10.69 8.29
CA ARG A 136 22.01 11.50 8.35
C ARG A 136 22.39 12.10 7.00
N VAL A 137 22.01 11.48 5.89
CA VAL A 137 22.34 11.96 4.53
C VAL A 137 21.51 13.20 4.15
N GLN A 138 20.32 13.41 4.74
CA GLN A 138 19.52 14.62 4.50
C GLN A 138 20.14 15.86 5.15
N ALA A 139 20.65 15.77 6.38
CA ALA A 139 21.23 16.90 7.09
C ALA A 139 22.49 17.45 6.40
N GLU A 140 23.25 16.60 5.72
CA GLU A 140 24.46 17.00 4.97
C GLU A 140 24.15 17.64 3.61
N ARG A 141 22.96 17.44 3.05
CA ARG A 141 22.52 18.07 1.78
C ARG A 141 21.79 19.39 1.97
N GLU A 142 21.19 19.64 3.13
CA GLU A 142 20.55 20.94 3.44
C GLU A 142 21.54 22.00 3.97
N TYR A 143 22.76 21.60 4.35
CA TYR A 143 23.83 22.50 4.83
C TYR A 143 25.11 22.45 3.98
N GLY A 144 25.05 21.87 2.78
CA GLY A 144 26.17 21.76 1.83
C GLY A 144 26.04 22.69 0.64
#